data_AF-A0A1G3TSH4-F1
#
_entry.id   AF-A0A1G3TSH4-F1
#
_cell.length_a   1.000
_cell.length_b   1.000
_cell.length_c   1.000
_cell.angle_alpha   90.00
_cell.angle_beta   90.00
_cell.angle_gamma   90.00
#
_symmetry.space_group_name_H-M   'P 1'
#
loop_
_entity.id
_entity.type
_entity.pdbx_description
1 polymer ?
#
loop_
_entity_poly.entity_id
_entity_poly.type
_entity_poly.pdbx_seq_one_letter_code
_entity_poly.pdbx_strand_id
1 'polypeptide(L)'
;MDELTLGYSYMPGGSVKNSAGDIFINSNFTDEDYKKGGMAYGTILHELGHALGLDHPFSDGYYAGVSVNDTIMSYNSYDGYDSITNNSYSIYSYTSFQEADIAALSSIYTAETLQSDDTYILADELFNEVISGYTIPITDNIHTIYDNGGSDTISLLGIDGTSYLDLSSSTQSVIVYGDVHHYLNIASQTSIENIIGSNQNDTFVLNGSHNTVDGKAGVDKVYIESADTLRVDALGNQILLSSKESGLDTLTNVEQLYLNNLLVDTSLYQREQKHYAHETADDIARLYLSVFDRLSDEAGLDYWINDYTSGTSLKNIAASFVLSDEFASLYGSSQSSSDYINLLYQNVLYRDADEAGLAYWLSEMQNGSSKSDVLVSFSNSAEFSDLTQPYFQDGNIFLL
;
A
#
# COMPACT_ATOMS: atom_id res chain seq x y z
N MET A 1 -16.13 8.63 41.83
CA MET A 1 -16.05 7.37 41.08
C MET A 1 -16.02 6.24 42.09
N ASP A 2 -16.82 5.18 41.92
CA ASP A 2 -16.69 3.99 42.76
C ASP A 2 -15.49 3.14 42.31
N GLU A 3 -15.16 2.06 43.02
CA GLU A 3 -13.99 1.24 42.71
C GLU A 3 -14.11 0.44 41.39
N LEU A 4 -15.31 0.34 40.80
CA LEU A 4 -15.60 -0.51 39.63
C LEU A 4 -15.70 0.28 38.31
N THR A 5 -15.91 1.59 38.38
CA THR A 5 -15.95 2.46 37.19
C THR A 5 -14.52 2.68 36.68
N LEU A 6 -14.25 2.36 35.41
CA LEU A 6 -12.92 2.54 34.81
C LEU A 6 -12.64 4.00 34.44
N GLY A 7 -13.63 4.69 33.88
CA GLY A 7 -13.56 6.09 33.49
C GLY A 7 -14.96 6.68 33.27
N TYR A 8 -15.03 8.00 33.12
CA TYR A 8 -16.18 8.69 32.53
C TYR A 8 -15.77 10.05 31.96
N SER A 9 -16.54 10.53 31.00
CA SER A 9 -16.35 11.81 30.33
C SER A 9 -17.66 12.60 30.24
N TYR A 10 -17.55 13.92 30.16
CA TYR A 10 -18.70 14.79 29.87
C TYR A 10 -18.71 15.19 28.39
N MET A 11 -19.74 14.73 27.67
CA MET A 11 -19.89 15.04 26.25
C MET A 11 -20.07 16.54 25.97
N PRO A 12 -19.65 17.02 24.77
CA PRO A 12 -19.97 18.35 24.28
C PRO A 12 -21.48 18.64 24.30
N GLY A 13 -21.85 19.90 24.58
CA GLY A 13 -23.26 20.34 24.50
C GLY A 13 -24.16 19.88 25.66
N GLY A 14 -23.61 19.23 26.69
CA GLY A 14 -24.34 18.83 27.89
C GLY A 14 -24.88 20.00 28.74
N SER A 15 -25.70 19.65 29.73
CA SER A 15 -26.38 20.62 30.63
C SER A 15 -25.42 21.40 31.55
N VAL A 16 -24.15 20.99 31.65
CA VAL A 16 -23.11 21.61 32.47
C VAL A 16 -22.00 22.15 31.56
N LYS A 17 -22.14 23.41 31.10
CA LYS A 17 -21.20 24.05 30.17
C LYS A 17 -19.73 24.08 30.62
N ASN A 18 -19.45 24.03 31.92
CA ASN A 18 -18.10 24.20 32.46
C ASN A 18 -17.30 22.90 32.58
N SER A 19 -17.91 21.74 32.31
CA SER A 19 -17.26 20.43 32.44
C SER A 19 -17.22 19.65 31.13
N ALA A 20 -17.75 20.21 30.03
CA ALA A 20 -17.73 19.55 28.73
C ALA A 20 -16.27 19.30 28.28
N GLY A 21 -15.97 18.05 27.95
CA GLY A 21 -14.63 17.59 27.59
C GLY A 21 -13.77 17.11 28.76
N ASP A 22 -14.20 17.24 30.02
CA ASP A 22 -13.46 16.70 31.16
C ASP A 22 -13.50 15.16 31.14
N ILE A 23 -12.33 14.53 31.26
CA ILE A 23 -12.17 13.07 31.37
C ILE A 23 -11.71 12.73 32.79
N PHE A 24 -12.38 11.78 33.42
CA PHE A 24 -12.05 11.26 34.74
C PHE A 24 -11.71 9.78 34.62
N ILE A 25 -10.58 9.38 35.20
CA ILE A 25 -10.07 8.01 35.12
C ILE A 25 -9.92 7.44 36.54
N ASN A 26 -10.11 6.13 36.69
CA ASN A 26 -9.97 5.44 37.97
C ASN A 26 -8.55 5.59 38.53
N SER A 27 -8.44 5.99 39.80
CA SER A 27 -7.15 6.19 40.47
C SER A 27 -6.42 4.88 40.83
N ASN A 28 -7.06 3.73 40.63
CA ASN A 28 -6.48 2.42 40.92
C ASN A 28 -5.63 1.87 39.76
N PHE A 29 -5.65 2.51 38.59
CA PHE A 29 -4.77 2.13 37.49
C PHE A 29 -3.30 2.32 37.88
N THR A 30 -2.49 1.34 37.50
CA THR A 30 -1.04 1.35 37.66
C THR A 30 -0.38 2.01 36.45
N ASP A 31 0.91 2.36 36.57
CA ASP A 31 1.69 2.89 35.44
C ASP A 31 1.67 1.93 34.23
N GLU A 32 1.50 0.62 34.45
CA GLU A 32 1.39 -0.38 33.38
C GLU A 32 0.08 -0.25 32.60
N ASP A 33 -1.04 0.03 33.28
CA ASP A 33 -2.34 0.12 32.64
C ASP A 33 -2.43 1.31 31.67
N TYR A 34 -1.62 2.34 31.90
CA TYR A 34 -1.54 3.54 31.05
C TYR A 34 -0.69 3.36 29.79
N LYS A 35 0.04 2.25 29.66
CA LYS A 35 0.83 1.96 28.46
C LYS A 35 -0.05 1.63 27.27
N LYS A 36 0.46 1.83 26.05
CA LYS A 36 -0.27 1.53 24.81
C LYS A 36 -0.72 0.05 24.81
N GLY A 37 -2.02 -0.16 24.61
CA GLY A 37 -2.66 -1.48 24.68
C GLY A 37 -3.14 -1.89 26.07
N GLY A 38 -2.74 -1.17 27.11
CA GLY A 38 -3.19 -1.34 28.49
C GLY A 38 -4.64 -0.88 28.71
N MET A 39 -5.23 -1.32 29.82
CA MET A 39 -6.63 -1.05 30.13
C MET A 39 -6.93 0.44 30.36
N ALA A 40 -6.05 1.17 31.04
CA ALA A 40 -6.25 2.60 31.26
C ALA A 40 -6.05 3.40 29.96
N TYR A 41 -5.11 2.98 29.11
CA TYR A 41 -4.92 3.56 27.78
C TYR A 41 -6.18 3.43 26.92
N GLY A 42 -6.72 2.22 26.79
CA GLY A 42 -7.98 1.99 26.08
C GLY A 42 -9.15 2.78 26.69
N THR A 43 -9.23 2.84 28.03
CA THR A 43 -10.24 3.65 28.73
C THR A 43 -10.10 5.14 28.38
N ILE A 44 -8.89 5.69 28.37
CA ILE A 44 -8.66 7.09 27.99
C ILE A 44 -9.11 7.36 26.56
N LEU A 45 -8.79 6.47 25.61
CA LEU A 45 -9.25 6.58 24.23
C LEU A 45 -10.78 6.57 24.13
N HIS A 46 -11.44 5.67 24.85
CA HIS A 46 -12.90 5.60 24.91
C HIS A 46 -13.52 6.89 25.47
N GLU A 47 -13.00 7.37 26.60
CA GLU A 47 -13.48 8.61 27.21
C GLU A 47 -13.15 9.87 26.39
N LEU A 48 -12.06 9.83 25.63
CA LEU A 48 -11.74 10.84 24.63
C LEU A 48 -12.76 10.82 23.49
N GLY A 49 -13.22 9.64 23.04
CA GLY A 49 -14.34 9.50 22.12
C GLY A 49 -15.59 10.25 22.60
N HIS A 50 -16.00 10.03 23.85
CA HIS A 50 -17.10 10.78 24.49
C HIS A 50 -16.84 12.29 24.53
N ALA A 51 -15.62 12.70 24.90
CA ALA A 51 -15.22 14.11 24.95
C ALA A 51 -15.27 14.79 23.57
N LEU A 52 -15.06 14.01 22.50
CA LEU A 52 -15.19 14.41 21.10
C LEU A 52 -16.61 14.22 20.54
N GLY A 53 -17.56 13.74 21.35
CA GLY A 53 -18.98 13.65 21.00
C GLY A 53 -19.44 12.32 20.41
N LEU A 54 -18.65 11.25 20.53
CA LEU A 54 -19.11 9.89 20.21
C LEU A 54 -19.91 9.32 21.38
N ASP A 55 -21.03 8.67 21.08
CA ASP A 55 -21.83 7.94 22.07
C ASP A 55 -21.58 6.43 21.91
N HIS A 56 -21.98 5.65 22.92
CA HIS A 56 -22.01 4.20 22.80
C HIS A 56 -22.91 3.75 21.64
N PRO A 57 -22.55 2.67 20.92
CA PRO A 57 -23.38 2.15 19.86
C PRO A 57 -24.74 1.74 20.42
N PHE A 58 -25.80 2.35 19.91
CA PHE A 58 -27.19 2.04 20.27
C PHE A 58 -27.51 2.15 21.79
N SER A 59 -26.84 3.09 22.48
CA SER A 59 -27.11 3.60 23.83
C SER A 59 -26.46 2.92 25.04
N ASP A 60 -26.33 1.59 25.11
CA ASP A 60 -25.82 0.91 26.32
C ASP A 60 -24.43 0.27 26.16
N GLY A 61 -23.83 0.41 24.97
CA GLY A 61 -22.52 -0.14 24.63
C GLY A 61 -22.54 -1.62 24.27
N TYR A 62 -23.65 -2.33 24.49
CA TYR A 62 -23.79 -3.76 24.21
C TYR A 62 -24.74 -3.98 23.05
N TYR A 63 -24.20 -4.00 21.83
CA TYR A 63 -25.01 -4.24 20.63
C TYR A 63 -24.53 -5.46 19.84
N ALA A 64 -25.43 -6.42 19.61
CA ALA A 64 -25.11 -7.65 18.89
C ALA A 64 -24.57 -7.35 17.48
N GLY A 65 -23.38 -7.87 17.17
CA GLY A 65 -22.72 -7.67 15.88
C GLY A 65 -21.90 -6.37 15.78
N VAL A 66 -21.73 -5.62 16.88
CA VAL A 66 -20.81 -4.47 16.95
C VAL A 66 -19.86 -4.69 18.12
N SER A 67 -18.57 -4.70 17.82
CA SER A 67 -17.48 -5.02 18.74
C SER A 67 -16.46 -3.89 18.84
N VAL A 68 -15.47 -4.05 19.71
CA VAL A 68 -14.31 -3.17 19.78
C VAL A 68 -13.47 -3.11 18.50
N ASN A 69 -13.68 -4.00 17.52
CA ASN A 69 -13.05 -3.90 16.19
C ASN A 69 -13.75 -2.88 15.28
N ASP A 70 -15.04 -2.63 15.50
CA ASP A 70 -15.84 -1.70 14.71
C ASP A 70 -15.74 -0.28 15.29
N THR A 71 -15.87 -0.18 16.61
CA THR A 71 -15.81 1.07 17.37
C THR A 71 -15.31 0.81 18.78
N ILE A 72 -14.38 1.63 19.25
CA ILE A 72 -13.90 1.57 20.64
C ILE A 72 -14.99 1.93 21.66
N MET A 73 -16.11 2.50 21.19
CA MET A 73 -17.26 2.83 22.02
C MET A 73 -18.10 1.59 22.38
N SER A 74 -17.84 0.43 21.77
CA SER A 74 -18.49 -0.84 22.13
C SER A 74 -17.90 -1.46 23.40
N TYR A 75 -18.72 -2.18 24.14
CA TYR A 75 -18.29 -3.04 25.26
C TYR A 75 -18.19 -4.53 24.88
N ASN A 76 -18.59 -4.90 23.66
CA ASN A 76 -18.44 -6.28 23.20
C ASN A 76 -17.00 -6.54 22.76
N SER A 77 -16.47 -7.70 23.17
CA SER A 77 -15.22 -8.20 22.60
C SER A 77 -15.35 -8.43 21.10
N TYR A 78 -14.21 -8.35 20.43
CA TYR A 78 -14.07 -8.85 19.08
C TYR A 78 -13.59 -10.31 19.12
N ASP A 79 -14.39 -11.19 18.55
CA ASP A 79 -14.04 -12.60 18.39
C ASP A 79 -13.53 -12.81 16.96
N GLY A 80 -12.27 -13.23 16.83
CA GLY A 80 -11.61 -13.39 15.54
C GLY A 80 -10.89 -14.74 15.42
N TYR A 81 -10.16 -14.89 14.33
CA TYR A 81 -9.37 -16.08 14.04
C TYR A 81 -7.97 -15.67 13.59
N ASP A 82 -6.98 -16.21 14.27
CA ASP A 82 -5.58 -15.94 14.01
C ASP A 82 -5.03 -16.96 13.00
N SER A 83 -4.66 -16.47 11.82
CA SER A 83 -4.17 -17.31 10.71
C SER A 83 -2.79 -17.93 10.97
N ILE A 84 -2.01 -17.36 11.89
CA ILE A 84 -0.64 -17.81 12.20
C ILE A 84 -0.69 -18.95 13.21
N THR A 85 -1.48 -18.80 14.28
CA THR A 85 -1.62 -19.83 15.32
C THR A 85 -2.71 -20.85 15.03
N ASN A 86 -3.60 -20.57 14.06
CA ASN A 86 -4.77 -21.37 13.73
C ASN A 86 -5.71 -21.56 14.93
N ASN A 87 -5.92 -20.49 15.71
CA ASN A 87 -6.80 -20.48 16.88
C ASN A 87 -7.78 -19.30 16.82
N SER A 88 -8.94 -19.48 17.44
CA SER A 88 -9.85 -18.37 17.74
C SER A 88 -9.39 -17.61 18.97
N TYR A 89 -9.65 -16.31 18.98
CA TYR A 89 -9.35 -15.42 20.10
C TYR A 89 -10.54 -14.51 20.39
N SER A 90 -10.47 -13.82 21.53
CA SER A 90 -11.42 -12.78 21.94
C SER A 90 -10.65 -11.61 22.53
N ILE A 91 -10.85 -10.41 21.99
CA ILE A 91 -10.06 -9.22 22.35
C ILE A 91 -10.96 -8.10 22.83
N TYR A 92 -10.49 -7.41 23.86
CA TYR A 92 -11.10 -6.20 24.43
C TYR A 92 -10.21 -4.96 24.29
N SER A 93 -8.91 -5.16 24.04
CA SER A 93 -7.90 -4.11 23.99
C SER A 93 -7.71 -3.55 22.59
N TYR A 94 -7.46 -2.25 22.52
CA TYR A 94 -7.23 -1.51 21.28
C TYR A 94 -6.24 -0.38 21.53
N THR A 95 -5.58 0.05 20.46
CA THR A 95 -4.53 1.09 20.53
C THR A 95 -4.82 2.33 19.69
N SER A 96 -5.95 2.35 18.99
CA SER A 96 -6.41 3.46 18.14
C SER A 96 -7.93 3.55 18.16
N PHE A 97 -8.46 4.67 17.65
CA PHE A 97 -9.84 4.68 17.15
C PHE A 97 -10.01 3.65 16.03
N GLN A 98 -11.18 3.04 15.93
CA GLN A 98 -11.50 2.11 14.85
C GLN A 98 -12.26 2.80 13.72
N GLU A 99 -12.51 2.10 12.63
CA GLU A 99 -13.05 2.69 11.40
C GLU A 99 -14.38 3.44 11.61
N ALA A 100 -15.31 2.90 12.40
CA ALA A 100 -16.57 3.61 12.65
C ALA A 100 -16.38 4.87 13.50
N ASP A 101 -15.43 4.87 14.42
CA ASP A 101 -15.06 6.05 15.21
C ASP A 101 -14.46 7.13 14.30
N ILE A 102 -13.53 6.74 13.43
CA ILE A 102 -12.88 7.63 12.46
C ILE A 102 -13.91 8.24 11.53
N ALA A 103 -14.84 7.43 10.98
CA ALA A 103 -15.92 7.90 10.13
C ALA A 103 -16.85 8.87 10.86
N ALA A 104 -17.24 8.56 12.11
CA ALA A 104 -18.09 9.42 12.92
C ALA A 104 -17.41 10.76 13.25
N LEU A 105 -16.16 10.75 13.71
CA LEU A 105 -15.39 11.96 14.01
C LEU A 105 -15.16 12.81 12.76
N SER A 106 -14.87 12.18 11.62
CA SER A 106 -14.73 12.86 10.33
C SER A 106 -16.03 13.58 9.91
N SER A 107 -17.20 13.04 10.28
CA SER A 107 -18.48 13.69 10.02
C SER A 107 -18.76 14.90 10.92
N ILE A 108 -18.18 14.92 12.13
CA ILE A 108 -18.35 16.01 13.11
C ILE A 108 -17.37 17.14 12.83
N TYR A 109 -16.10 16.80 12.57
CA TYR A 109 -14.99 17.75 12.55
C TYR A 109 -14.43 18.04 11.15
N THR A 110 -14.86 17.29 10.12
CA THR A 110 -14.24 17.25 8.78
C THR A 110 -12.83 16.64 8.82
N ALA A 111 -12.60 15.58 8.06
CA ALA A 111 -11.26 15.01 7.92
C ALA A 111 -10.33 16.01 7.19
N GLU A 112 -9.14 16.24 7.74
CA GLU A 112 -8.07 16.90 6.99
C GLU A 112 -7.52 15.90 5.96
N THR A 113 -7.23 16.39 4.76
CA THR A 113 -6.50 15.61 3.75
C THR A 113 -5.02 15.73 4.08
N LEU A 114 -4.44 14.65 4.60
CA LEU A 114 -3.01 14.48 4.72
C LEU A 114 -2.51 14.07 3.31
N GLN A 115 -1.40 14.64 2.89
CA GLN A 115 -0.75 14.35 1.61
C GLN A 115 0.75 14.09 1.86
N SER A 116 1.07 13.58 3.04
CA SER A 116 2.44 13.29 3.45
C SER A 116 2.74 11.83 3.18
N ASP A 117 3.96 11.55 2.75
CA ASP A 117 4.46 10.19 2.69
C ASP A 117 4.80 9.74 4.13
N ASP A 118 3.99 8.84 4.69
CA ASP A 118 4.10 8.42 6.08
C ASP A 118 4.74 7.03 6.24
N THR A 119 5.43 6.79 7.35
CA THR A 119 6.05 5.49 7.66
C THR A 119 5.61 5.00 9.03
N TYR A 120 4.83 3.92 9.02
CA TYR A 120 4.30 3.22 10.18
C TYR A 120 5.26 2.12 10.63
N ILE A 121 6.19 2.45 11.53
CA ILE A 121 7.10 1.46 12.14
C ILE A 121 6.32 0.70 13.21
N LEU A 122 5.84 -0.50 12.89
CA LEU A 122 4.93 -1.25 13.76
C LEU A 122 5.58 -1.68 15.07
N ALA A 123 6.89 -1.92 15.10
CA ALA A 123 7.58 -2.14 16.38
C ALA A 123 7.39 -0.96 17.35
N ASP A 124 7.48 0.28 16.83
CA ASP A 124 7.31 1.50 17.62
C ASP A 124 5.84 1.77 17.92
N GLU A 125 4.99 1.61 16.91
CA GLU A 125 3.57 1.88 17.04
C GLU A 125 2.85 0.87 17.93
N LEU A 126 3.26 -0.39 17.91
CA LEU A 126 2.51 -1.46 18.57
C LEU A 126 3.19 -1.97 19.84
N PHE A 127 4.52 -1.93 19.92
CA PHE A 127 5.26 -2.70 20.93
C PHE A 127 6.24 -1.89 21.80
N ASN A 128 6.56 -0.64 21.44
CA ASN A 128 7.68 0.06 22.06
C ASN A 128 7.30 0.78 23.36
N GLU A 129 7.18 0.02 24.45
CA GLU A 129 7.55 0.44 25.81
C GLU A 129 8.11 -0.72 26.65
N VAL A 130 9.36 -1.11 26.40
CA VAL A 130 10.10 -2.05 27.28
C VAL A 130 10.61 -1.32 28.53
N ILE A 131 10.12 -1.68 29.73
CA ILE A 131 10.71 -1.24 31.00
C ILE A 131 11.08 -2.42 31.92
N SER A 132 12.35 -2.43 32.31
CA SER A 132 12.90 -3.08 33.53
C SER A 132 12.82 -4.61 33.67
N GLY A 133 12.99 -5.36 32.59
CA GLY A 133 13.35 -6.80 32.69
C GLY A 133 12.33 -7.67 33.45
N TYR A 134 11.07 -7.24 33.47
CA TYR A 134 9.94 -7.94 34.06
C TYR A 134 8.90 -8.15 32.96
N THR A 135 8.43 -9.38 32.78
CA THR A 135 7.43 -9.74 31.77
C THR A 135 6.07 -9.86 32.45
N ILE A 136 5.13 -8.98 32.11
CA ILE A 136 3.68 -9.15 32.27
C ILE A 136 3.09 -8.73 30.92
N PRO A 137 2.09 -9.45 30.36
CA PRO A 137 1.88 -9.42 28.92
C PRO A 137 1.27 -8.10 28.48
N ILE A 138 1.94 -7.44 27.53
CA ILE A 138 1.22 -6.72 26.48
C ILE A 138 0.24 -7.77 25.92
N THR A 139 -1.06 -7.50 25.98
CA THR A 139 -2.05 -8.45 25.49
C THR A 139 -2.38 -8.15 24.06
N ASP A 140 -2.85 -9.18 23.37
CA ASP A 140 -3.43 -9.07 22.05
C ASP A 140 -4.36 -7.87 21.94
N ASN A 141 -4.23 -7.07 20.89
CA ASN A 141 -5.01 -5.85 20.73
C ASN A 141 -5.24 -5.52 19.26
N ILE A 142 -6.17 -4.60 19.04
CA ILE A 142 -6.55 -4.13 17.71
C ILE A 142 -5.98 -2.72 17.47
N HIS A 143 -5.44 -2.52 16.28
CA HIS A 143 -4.99 -1.22 15.80
C HIS A 143 -5.58 -0.97 14.41
N THR A 144 -6.00 0.26 14.12
CA THR A 144 -6.45 0.70 12.81
C THR A 144 -5.55 1.82 12.32
N ILE A 145 -4.92 1.62 11.17
CA ILE A 145 -4.24 2.70 10.43
C ILE A 145 -5.28 3.46 9.63
N TYR A 146 -5.20 4.80 9.73
CA TYR A 146 -5.95 5.73 8.90
C TYR A 146 -4.98 6.73 8.29
N ASP A 147 -4.75 6.57 6.99
CA ASP A 147 -4.12 7.54 6.10
C ASP A 147 -5.07 7.87 4.95
N ASN A 148 -4.97 9.06 4.36
CA ASN A 148 -5.80 9.47 3.23
C ASN A 148 -5.02 10.19 2.12
N GLY A 149 -3.69 10.13 2.13
CA GLY A 149 -2.90 10.53 0.98
C GLY A 149 -1.41 10.63 1.25
N GLY A 150 -0.63 10.28 0.22
CA GLY A 150 0.81 10.12 0.32
C GLY A 150 1.23 8.84 -0.40
N SER A 151 2.52 8.52 -0.36
CA SER A 151 3.01 7.17 -0.56
C SER A 151 3.48 6.60 0.77
N ASP A 152 2.71 5.66 1.30
CA ASP A 152 2.82 5.25 2.69
C ASP A 152 3.55 3.92 2.84
N THR A 153 4.22 3.76 3.97
CA THR A 153 5.04 2.58 4.26
C THR A 153 4.63 1.94 5.58
N ILE A 154 4.28 0.64 5.55
CA ILE A 154 4.25 -0.18 6.75
C ILE A 154 5.61 -0.86 6.92
N SER A 155 6.22 -0.71 8.09
CA SER A 155 7.51 -1.29 8.42
C SER A 155 7.41 -2.25 9.59
N LEU A 156 7.84 -3.50 9.36
CA LEU A 156 8.00 -4.56 10.36
C LEU A 156 9.44 -4.60 10.92
N LEU A 157 10.21 -3.54 10.74
CA LEU A 157 11.54 -3.43 11.36
C LEU A 157 11.40 -3.51 12.88
N GLY A 158 12.15 -4.43 13.49
CA GLY A 158 12.11 -4.67 14.94
C GLY A 158 11.07 -5.70 15.39
N ILE A 159 10.18 -6.15 14.50
CA ILE A 159 9.29 -7.29 14.75
C ILE A 159 10.12 -8.58 14.78
N ASP A 160 9.85 -9.46 15.76
CA ASP A 160 10.63 -10.68 16.01
C ASP A 160 9.84 -11.99 15.84
N GLY A 161 8.56 -11.90 15.44
CA GLY A 161 7.72 -13.02 15.03
C GLY A 161 7.38 -12.98 13.53
N THR A 162 7.02 -14.15 12.98
CA THR A 162 6.40 -14.24 11.65
C THR A 162 5.12 -13.42 11.65
N SER A 163 4.95 -12.58 10.63
CA SER A 163 3.76 -11.72 10.48
C SER A 163 2.97 -12.04 9.21
N TYR A 164 1.68 -11.78 9.27
CA TYR A 164 0.76 -11.77 8.12
C TYR A 164 0.25 -10.35 7.94
N LEU A 165 0.60 -9.70 6.84
CA LEU A 165 0.19 -8.33 6.54
C LEU A 165 -0.58 -8.30 5.21
N ASP A 166 -1.80 -7.80 5.26
CA ASP A 166 -2.74 -7.77 4.16
C ASP A 166 -3.16 -6.33 3.86
N LEU A 167 -2.58 -5.78 2.78
CA LEU A 167 -2.88 -4.42 2.32
C LEU A 167 -4.22 -4.33 1.58
N SER A 168 -4.76 -5.46 1.11
CA SER A 168 -6.06 -5.49 0.42
C SER A 168 -7.22 -5.26 1.38
N SER A 169 -6.98 -5.31 2.70
CA SER A 169 -7.98 -5.30 3.77
C SER A 169 -9.01 -6.44 3.69
N SER A 170 -8.74 -7.48 2.89
CA SER A 170 -9.64 -8.63 2.75
C SER A 170 -9.68 -9.52 3.98
N THR A 171 -8.53 -9.62 4.65
CA THR A 171 -8.33 -10.36 5.89
C THR A 171 -7.59 -9.47 6.88
N GLN A 172 -7.88 -9.64 8.18
CA GLN A 172 -7.18 -8.89 9.21
C GLN A 172 -5.70 -9.28 9.28
N SER A 173 -4.84 -8.29 9.37
CA SER A 173 -3.39 -8.49 9.50
C SER A 173 -3.05 -8.92 10.93
N VAL A 174 -2.02 -9.74 11.08
CA VAL A 174 -1.53 -10.25 12.36
C VAL A 174 -0.03 -10.00 12.47
N ILE A 175 0.37 -9.14 13.40
CA ILE A 175 1.75 -8.76 13.65
C ILE A 175 2.19 -9.37 14.98
N VAL A 176 3.29 -10.12 14.97
CA VAL A 176 3.69 -10.94 16.13
C VAL A 176 4.99 -10.42 16.73
N TYR A 177 4.97 -10.09 18.03
CA TYR A 177 6.16 -9.75 18.79
C TYR A 177 6.21 -10.56 20.09
N GLY A 178 7.23 -11.40 20.24
CA GLY A 178 7.28 -12.40 21.31
C GLY A 178 6.05 -13.33 21.27
N ASP A 179 5.27 -13.31 22.37
CA ASP A 179 4.02 -14.09 22.50
C ASP A 179 2.75 -13.26 22.24
N VAL A 180 2.89 -12.04 21.73
CA VAL A 180 1.81 -11.04 21.62
C VAL A 180 1.39 -10.87 20.17
N HIS A 181 0.08 -10.89 19.92
CA HIS A 181 -0.50 -10.78 18.59
C HIS A 181 -1.26 -9.46 18.45
N HIS A 182 -0.80 -8.60 17.56
CA HIS A 182 -1.50 -7.37 17.21
C HIS A 182 -2.28 -7.55 15.93
N TYR A 183 -3.58 -7.25 16.01
CA TYR A 183 -4.52 -7.37 14.94
C TYR A 183 -4.69 -6.02 14.26
N LEU A 184 -4.14 -5.92 13.06
CA LEU A 184 -4.02 -4.65 12.35
C LEU A 184 -5.11 -4.57 11.27
N ASN A 185 -5.85 -3.47 11.34
CA ASN A 185 -6.80 -3.02 10.33
C ASN A 185 -6.19 -1.86 9.54
N ILE A 186 -6.55 -1.78 8.27
CA ILE A 186 -6.31 -0.61 7.41
C ILE A 186 -7.71 -0.08 7.09
N ALA A 187 -7.98 1.19 7.39
CA ALA A 187 -9.30 1.78 7.15
C ALA A 187 -9.62 1.80 5.65
N SER A 188 -10.90 1.72 5.27
CA SER A 188 -11.30 1.58 3.85
C SER A 188 -10.89 2.74 2.93
N GLN A 189 -10.57 3.91 3.49
CA GLN A 189 -10.10 5.08 2.73
C GLN A 189 -8.57 5.16 2.65
N THR A 190 -7.87 4.23 3.30
CA THR A 190 -6.42 4.19 3.38
C THR A 190 -5.86 3.26 2.32
N SER A 191 -4.91 3.79 1.55
CA SER A 191 -4.04 3.02 0.66
C SER A 191 -2.67 2.99 1.29
N ILE A 192 -2.01 1.83 1.25
CA ILE A 192 -0.60 1.69 1.65
C ILE A 192 0.12 1.10 0.45
N GLU A 193 1.21 1.72 0.04
CA GLU A 193 1.95 1.33 -1.16
C GLU A 193 3.16 0.48 -0.80
N ASN A 194 3.78 0.70 0.36
CA ASN A 194 5.11 0.15 0.63
C ASN A 194 5.12 -0.75 1.87
N ILE A 195 5.87 -1.85 1.77
CA ILE A 195 6.13 -2.79 2.86
C ILE A 195 7.64 -2.95 3.06
N ILE A 196 8.06 -2.84 4.31
CA ILE A 196 9.38 -3.32 4.76
C ILE A 196 9.15 -4.46 5.73
N GLY A 197 9.55 -5.68 5.36
CA GLY A 197 9.44 -6.89 6.15
C GLY A 197 10.33 -6.91 7.40
N SER A 198 10.15 -7.96 8.20
CA SER A 198 10.97 -8.27 9.37
C SER A 198 12.16 -9.15 8.97
N ASN A 199 12.98 -9.62 9.93
CA ASN A 199 13.99 -10.63 9.63
C ASN A 199 13.47 -12.07 9.79
N GLN A 200 12.15 -12.24 9.87
CA GLN A 200 11.45 -13.51 10.05
C GLN A 200 10.78 -13.92 8.74
N ASN A 201 10.11 -15.08 8.72
CA ASN A 201 9.36 -15.49 7.54
C ASN A 201 8.01 -14.78 7.54
N ASP A 202 7.82 -13.80 6.67
CA ASP A 202 6.60 -13.01 6.60
C ASP A 202 5.70 -13.43 5.44
N THR A 203 4.43 -13.05 5.53
CA THR A 203 3.45 -13.23 4.46
C THR A 203 2.75 -11.91 4.19
N PHE A 204 2.79 -11.48 2.93
CA PHE A 204 2.22 -10.23 2.45
C PHE A 204 1.11 -10.51 1.44
N VAL A 205 -0.01 -9.83 1.57
CA VAL A 205 -1.05 -9.74 0.53
C VAL A 205 -1.10 -8.30 0.05
N LEU A 206 -0.93 -8.13 -1.26
CA LEU A 206 -0.87 -6.82 -1.90
C LEU A 206 -2.27 -6.31 -2.28
N ASN A 207 -2.39 -4.99 -2.42
CA ASN A 207 -3.63 -4.35 -2.86
C ASN A 207 -3.59 -4.09 -4.38
N GLY A 208 -4.61 -3.39 -4.89
CA GLY A 208 -4.66 -2.98 -6.29
C GLY A 208 -3.88 -1.70 -6.60
N SER A 209 -3.06 -1.21 -5.67
CA SER A 209 -2.18 -0.05 -5.90
C SER A 209 -0.78 -0.53 -6.25
N HIS A 210 0.07 0.38 -6.73
CA HIS A 210 1.46 0.04 -7.03
C HIS A 210 2.18 -0.26 -5.71
N ASN A 211 2.66 -1.49 -5.53
CA ASN A 211 3.29 -1.88 -4.28
C ASN A 211 4.80 -2.09 -4.37
N THR A 212 5.53 -1.58 -3.37
CA THR A 212 6.94 -1.91 -3.17
C THR A 212 7.10 -2.77 -1.93
N VAL A 213 7.74 -3.93 -2.07
CA VAL A 213 8.00 -4.86 -0.96
C VAL A 213 9.49 -5.12 -0.85
N ASP A 214 10.04 -4.91 0.35
CA ASP A 214 11.33 -5.49 0.75
C ASP A 214 11.07 -6.54 1.83
N GLY A 215 11.08 -7.82 1.47
CA GLY A 215 10.85 -8.93 2.40
C GLY A 215 11.95 -9.07 3.45
N LYS A 216 13.09 -8.41 3.28
CA LYS A 216 14.29 -8.48 4.12
C LYS A 216 14.90 -9.88 4.15
N ALA A 217 14.90 -10.54 5.30
CA ALA A 217 15.56 -11.81 5.52
C ALA A 217 14.52 -12.77 6.05
N GLY A 218 14.54 -14.01 5.58
CA GLY A 218 13.46 -14.93 5.89
C GLY A 218 13.18 -15.80 4.69
N VAL A 219 12.04 -16.48 4.73
CA VAL A 219 11.41 -17.07 3.57
C VAL A 219 10.06 -16.37 3.43
N ASP A 220 10.06 -15.31 2.65
CA ASP A 220 8.96 -14.37 2.57
C ASP A 220 8.01 -14.74 1.42
N LYS A 221 6.72 -14.57 1.68
CA LYS A 221 5.65 -14.91 0.73
C LYS A 221 4.91 -13.65 0.35
N VAL A 222 4.69 -13.48 -0.95
CA VAL A 222 3.82 -12.42 -1.47
C VAL A 222 2.68 -13.05 -2.25
N TYR A 223 1.46 -12.65 -1.93
CA TYR A 223 0.23 -13.01 -2.62
C TYR A 223 -0.29 -11.80 -3.38
N ILE A 224 -0.59 -12.02 -4.66
CA ILE A 224 -1.23 -11.04 -5.54
C ILE A 224 -2.46 -11.73 -6.13
N GLU A 225 -3.61 -11.10 -5.91
CA GLU A 225 -4.86 -11.48 -6.55
C GLU A 225 -5.09 -10.51 -7.72
N SER A 226 -5.25 -11.05 -8.93
CA SER A 226 -5.51 -10.25 -10.12
C SER A 226 -6.42 -11.02 -11.09
N ALA A 227 -7.43 -10.34 -11.61
CA ALA A 227 -8.29 -10.86 -12.66
C ALA A 227 -7.65 -10.72 -14.06
N ASP A 228 -6.63 -9.85 -14.17
CA ASP A 228 -5.91 -9.58 -15.40
C ASP A 228 -4.70 -10.51 -15.62
N THR A 229 -4.15 -10.46 -16.83
CA THR A 229 -2.86 -11.10 -17.10
C THR A 229 -1.73 -10.23 -16.54
N LEU A 230 -0.94 -10.79 -15.62
CA LEU A 230 0.25 -10.16 -15.08
C LEU A 230 1.46 -10.42 -15.98
N ARG A 231 2.24 -9.38 -16.28
CA ARG A 231 3.64 -9.55 -16.69
C ARG A 231 4.46 -9.83 -15.45
N VAL A 232 5.39 -10.78 -15.54
CA VAL A 232 6.34 -11.10 -14.46
C VAL A 232 7.75 -11.04 -15.04
N ASP A 233 8.62 -10.28 -14.39
CA ASP A 233 10.02 -10.11 -14.77
C ASP A 233 10.90 -10.32 -13.53
N ALA A 234 11.70 -11.39 -13.53
CA ALA A 234 12.68 -11.62 -12.47
C ALA A 234 14.03 -10.99 -12.86
N LEU A 235 14.46 -10.01 -12.07
CA LEU A 235 15.64 -9.16 -12.28
C LEU A 235 16.70 -9.47 -11.20
N GLY A 236 17.17 -10.73 -11.16
CA GLY A 236 18.08 -11.18 -10.11
C GLY A 236 17.34 -11.42 -8.78
N ASN A 237 17.54 -10.54 -7.79
CA ASN A 237 16.88 -10.63 -6.48
C ASN A 237 15.57 -9.82 -6.38
N GLN A 238 15.18 -9.18 -7.48
CA GLN A 238 13.93 -8.45 -7.60
C GLN A 238 12.98 -9.19 -8.54
N ILE A 239 11.69 -9.10 -8.26
CA ILE A 239 10.62 -9.53 -9.14
C ILE A 239 9.75 -8.30 -9.38
N LEU A 240 9.60 -7.92 -10.64
CA LEU A 240 8.65 -6.90 -11.04
C LEU A 240 7.42 -7.57 -11.61
N LEU A 241 6.25 -7.10 -11.20
CA LEU A 241 4.99 -7.52 -11.76
C LEU A 241 4.24 -6.31 -12.29
N SER A 242 3.66 -6.43 -13.47
CA SER A 242 2.78 -5.37 -13.97
C SER A 242 1.43 -5.89 -14.43
N SER A 243 0.37 -5.20 -14.02
CA SER A 243 -0.98 -5.36 -14.55
C SER A 243 -1.72 -4.02 -14.57
N LYS A 244 -2.90 -3.99 -15.19
CA LYS A 244 -3.76 -2.80 -15.09
C LYS A 244 -4.42 -2.67 -13.73
N GLU A 245 -4.57 -3.78 -12.99
CA GLU A 245 -5.28 -3.81 -11.71
C GLU A 245 -4.39 -3.52 -10.51
N SER A 246 -3.12 -3.94 -10.53
CA SER A 246 -2.14 -3.68 -9.45
C SER A 246 -1.09 -2.63 -9.82
N GLY A 247 -1.09 -2.18 -11.08
CA GLY A 247 -0.02 -1.37 -11.62
C GLY A 247 1.32 -2.08 -11.62
N LEU A 248 2.40 -1.41 -11.22
CA LEU A 248 3.75 -1.97 -11.20
C LEU A 248 4.20 -2.27 -9.77
N ASP A 249 4.21 -3.55 -9.43
CA ASP A 249 4.68 -4.05 -8.14
C ASP A 249 6.17 -4.40 -8.22
N THR A 250 6.94 -4.01 -7.21
CA THR A 250 8.37 -4.34 -7.09
C THR A 250 8.60 -5.13 -5.81
N LEU A 251 9.01 -6.38 -5.96
CA LEU A 251 9.29 -7.30 -4.85
C LEU A 251 10.79 -7.53 -4.76
N THR A 252 11.39 -7.19 -3.63
CA THR A 252 12.81 -7.41 -3.32
C THR A 252 12.90 -8.37 -2.15
N ASN A 253 13.85 -9.33 -2.20
CA ASN A 253 14.05 -10.32 -1.15
C ASN A 253 12.76 -11.08 -0.80
N VAL A 254 12.09 -11.60 -1.84
CA VAL A 254 10.88 -12.42 -1.71
C VAL A 254 11.14 -13.79 -2.32
N GLU A 255 11.05 -14.84 -1.50
CA GLU A 255 11.34 -16.21 -1.92
C GLU A 255 10.15 -16.90 -2.62
N GLN A 256 8.92 -16.51 -2.30
CA GLN A 256 7.72 -17.17 -2.82
C GLN A 256 6.67 -16.18 -3.29
N LEU A 257 6.43 -16.17 -4.61
CA LEU A 257 5.34 -15.42 -5.22
C LEU A 257 4.15 -16.34 -5.50
N TYR A 258 2.97 -15.93 -5.04
CA TYR A 258 1.70 -16.56 -5.32
C TYR A 258 0.81 -15.64 -6.15
N LEU A 259 0.36 -16.10 -7.31
CA LEU A 259 -0.62 -15.40 -8.14
C LEU A 259 -1.94 -16.18 -8.11
N ASN A 260 -3.02 -15.55 -7.64
CA ASN A 260 -4.33 -16.19 -7.49
C ASN A 260 -4.21 -17.54 -6.74
N ASN A 261 -3.49 -17.54 -5.61
CA ASN A 261 -3.13 -18.70 -4.79
C ASN A 261 -2.28 -19.80 -5.46
N LEU A 262 -1.73 -19.57 -6.66
CA LEU A 262 -0.82 -20.50 -7.33
C LEU A 262 0.63 -20.04 -7.19
N LEU A 263 1.49 -20.93 -6.67
CA LEU A 263 2.92 -20.67 -6.58
C LEU A 263 3.52 -20.50 -7.98
N VAL A 264 4.24 -19.39 -8.18
CA VAL A 264 4.94 -19.07 -9.42
C VAL A 264 6.38 -19.57 -9.35
N ASP A 265 6.81 -20.29 -10.38
CA ASP A 265 8.23 -20.60 -10.59
C ASP A 265 8.92 -19.39 -11.24
N THR A 266 9.46 -18.50 -10.41
CA THR A 266 10.13 -17.26 -10.84
C THR A 266 11.38 -17.51 -11.68
N SER A 267 11.94 -18.72 -11.67
CA SER A 267 13.09 -19.08 -12.51
C SER A 267 12.75 -19.08 -14.01
N LEU A 268 11.47 -19.21 -14.36
CA LEU A 268 10.98 -19.16 -15.74
C LEU A 268 10.85 -17.74 -16.29
N TYR A 269 10.98 -16.73 -15.44
CA TYR A 269 10.77 -15.31 -15.77
C TYR A 269 12.06 -14.48 -15.65
N GLN A 270 13.22 -15.14 -15.54
CA GLN A 270 14.52 -14.49 -15.43
C GLN A 270 14.84 -13.72 -16.71
N ARG A 271 15.20 -12.44 -16.54
CA ARG A 271 15.56 -11.54 -17.64
C ARG A 271 17.05 -11.45 -17.84
N GLU A 272 17.46 -11.35 -19.10
CA GLU A 272 18.86 -11.17 -19.45
C GLU A 272 19.28 -9.72 -19.18
N GLN A 273 20.50 -9.51 -18.69
CA GLN A 273 21.03 -8.19 -18.43
C GLN A 273 22.22 -7.92 -19.37
N LYS A 274 22.19 -6.76 -20.05
CA LYS A 274 23.28 -6.34 -20.94
C LYS A 274 23.66 -4.89 -20.71
N HIS A 275 24.95 -4.61 -20.76
CA HIS A 275 25.49 -3.26 -20.64
C HIS A 275 25.40 -2.49 -21.96
N TYR A 276 24.92 -1.25 -21.89
CA TYR A 276 24.80 -0.29 -22.95
C TYR A 276 25.47 1.02 -22.55
N ALA A 277 26.50 1.41 -23.29
CA ALA A 277 27.26 2.63 -23.01
C ALA A 277 26.56 3.93 -23.47
N HIS A 278 25.44 3.83 -24.20
CA HIS A 278 24.77 4.97 -24.81
C HIS A 278 23.66 5.49 -23.90
N GLU A 279 23.69 6.78 -23.57
CA GLU A 279 22.76 7.41 -22.61
C GLU A 279 21.27 7.29 -23.00
N THR A 280 20.96 7.21 -24.30
CA THR A 280 19.57 7.07 -24.79
C THR A 280 19.10 5.62 -24.92
N ALA A 281 19.90 4.64 -24.49
CA ALA A 281 19.49 3.24 -24.54
C ALA A 281 18.27 3.00 -23.64
N ASP A 282 18.28 3.59 -22.44
CA ASP A 282 17.16 3.54 -21.50
C ASP A 282 15.90 4.20 -22.08
N ASP A 283 16.03 5.35 -22.75
CA ASP A 283 14.90 6.02 -23.43
C ASP A 283 14.26 5.12 -24.49
N ILE A 284 15.07 4.47 -25.31
CA ILE A 284 14.59 3.58 -26.37
C ILE A 284 13.95 2.32 -25.77
N ALA A 285 14.55 1.76 -24.71
CA ALA A 285 14.01 0.61 -24.01
C ALA A 285 12.67 0.95 -23.31
N ARG A 286 12.53 2.14 -22.72
CA ARG A 286 11.26 2.62 -22.16
C ARG A 286 10.17 2.75 -23.22
N LEU A 287 10.48 3.05 -24.48
CA LEU A 287 9.47 3.03 -25.55
C LEU A 287 8.85 1.65 -25.75
N TYR A 288 9.60 0.56 -25.57
CA TYR A 288 9.05 -0.79 -25.63
C TYR A 288 8.06 -1.04 -24.49
N LEU A 289 8.42 -0.64 -23.26
CA LEU A 289 7.54 -0.75 -22.10
C LEU A 289 6.26 0.09 -22.28
N SER A 290 6.40 1.34 -22.72
CA SER A 290 5.27 2.26 -22.88
C SER A 290 4.26 1.83 -23.95
N VAL A 291 4.72 1.17 -25.01
CA VAL A 291 3.88 0.87 -26.18
C VAL A 291 3.48 -0.59 -26.25
N PHE A 292 4.34 -1.52 -25.84
CA PHE A 292 4.11 -2.95 -26.04
C PHE A 292 3.96 -3.72 -24.72
N ASP A 293 4.06 -3.03 -23.59
CA ASP A 293 4.04 -3.63 -22.24
C ASP A 293 5.01 -4.81 -22.11
N ARG A 294 6.18 -4.70 -22.73
CA ARG A 294 7.24 -5.71 -22.68
C ARG A 294 8.63 -5.08 -22.75
N LEU A 295 9.62 -5.83 -22.30
CA LEU A 295 11.03 -5.52 -22.53
C LEU A 295 11.39 -5.70 -24.02
N SER A 296 12.43 -4.98 -24.43
CA SER A 296 13.07 -5.17 -25.74
C SER A 296 13.90 -6.45 -25.75
N ASP A 297 13.95 -7.13 -26.89
CA ASP A 297 15.02 -8.10 -27.15
C ASP A 297 16.33 -7.39 -27.53
N GLU A 298 17.45 -8.08 -27.39
CA GLU A 298 18.79 -7.55 -27.67
C GLU A 298 18.91 -6.98 -29.08
N ALA A 299 18.44 -7.71 -30.10
CA ALA A 299 18.60 -7.32 -31.49
C ALA A 299 17.76 -6.10 -31.86
N GLY A 300 16.54 -6.02 -31.35
CA GLY A 300 15.64 -4.88 -31.50
C GLY A 300 16.21 -3.62 -30.87
N LEU A 301 16.70 -3.72 -29.63
CA LEU A 301 17.31 -2.57 -28.94
C LEU A 301 18.59 -2.10 -29.65
N ASP A 302 19.48 -3.03 -30.02
CA ASP A 302 20.71 -2.74 -30.75
C ASP A 302 20.41 -2.05 -32.10
N TYR A 303 19.36 -2.48 -32.81
CA TYR A 303 18.93 -1.86 -34.07
C TYR A 303 18.55 -0.38 -33.86
N TRP A 304 17.68 -0.09 -32.88
CA TRP A 304 17.20 1.28 -32.65
C TRP A 304 18.28 2.20 -32.11
N ILE A 305 19.19 1.69 -31.27
CA ILE A 305 20.36 2.45 -30.84
C ILE A 305 21.23 2.81 -32.04
N ASN A 306 21.49 1.86 -32.95
CA ASN A 306 22.27 2.14 -34.16
C ASN A 306 21.58 3.17 -35.08
N ASP A 307 20.26 3.10 -35.23
CA ASP A 307 19.51 4.07 -36.02
C ASP A 307 19.53 5.47 -35.37
N TYR A 308 19.41 5.54 -34.05
CA TYR A 308 19.56 6.77 -33.28
C TYR A 308 20.95 7.40 -33.49
N THR A 309 22.01 6.61 -33.31
CA THR A 309 23.39 7.08 -33.52
C THR A 309 23.68 7.50 -34.97
N SER A 310 22.89 7.01 -35.93
CA SER A 310 22.95 7.39 -37.34
C SER A 310 22.17 8.68 -37.65
N GLY A 311 21.53 9.30 -36.65
CA GLY A 311 20.88 10.60 -36.74
C GLY A 311 19.34 10.56 -36.68
N THR A 312 18.72 9.40 -36.51
CA THR A 312 17.27 9.32 -36.29
C THR A 312 16.95 9.86 -34.89
N SER A 313 15.97 10.77 -34.80
CA SER A 313 15.51 11.28 -33.50
C SER A 313 14.68 10.24 -32.73
N LEU A 314 14.69 10.30 -31.40
CA LEU A 314 13.84 9.46 -30.54
C LEU A 314 12.34 9.57 -30.93
N LYS A 315 11.88 10.77 -31.31
CA LYS A 315 10.54 11.01 -31.83
C LYS A 315 10.22 10.18 -33.08
N ASN A 316 11.17 10.05 -34.00
CA ASN A 316 10.98 9.26 -35.22
C ASN A 316 10.99 7.76 -34.91
N ILE A 317 11.81 7.32 -33.96
CA ILE A 317 11.78 5.94 -33.45
C ILE A 317 10.40 5.65 -32.82
N ALA A 318 9.93 6.50 -31.91
CA ALA A 318 8.59 6.42 -31.33
C ALA A 318 7.48 6.40 -32.40
N ALA A 319 7.62 7.18 -33.48
CA ALA A 319 6.68 7.14 -34.60
C ALA A 319 6.69 5.77 -35.32
N SER A 320 7.86 5.14 -35.49
CA SER A 320 7.96 3.79 -36.05
C SER A 320 7.29 2.73 -35.17
N PHE A 321 7.33 2.87 -33.84
CA PHE A 321 6.65 1.95 -32.91
C PHE A 321 5.13 2.06 -33.06
N VAL A 322 4.59 3.28 -33.01
CA VAL A 322 3.14 3.53 -33.13
C VAL A 322 2.60 3.15 -34.52
N LEU A 323 3.43 3.18 -35.55
CA LEU A 323 3.06 2.78 -36.92
C LEU A 323 3.36 1.29 -37.22
N SER A 324 3.88 0.54 -36.24
CA SER A 324 4.26 -0.85 -36.45
C SER A 324 3.06 -1.79 -36.55
N ASP A 325 3.26 -2.94 -37.20
CA ASP A 325 2.27 -4.01 -37.24
C ASP A 325 2.00 -4.59 -35.83
N GLU A 326 2.98 -4.54 -34.93
CA GLU A 326 2.84 -4.96 -33.53
C GLU A 326 1.85 -4.05 -32.78
N PHE A 327 2.02 -2.73 -32.88
CA PHE A 327 1.09 -1.77 -32.30
C PHE A 327 -0.33 -1.95 -32.87
N ALA A 328 -0.43 -2.08 -34.20
CA ALA A 328 -1.72 -2.30 -34.85
C ALA A 328 -2.36 -3.65 -34.47
N SER A 329 -1.57 -4.66 -34.11
CA SER A 329 -2.08 -5.96 -33.67
C SER A 329 -2.58 -5.92 -32.23
N LEU A 330 -1.88 -5.19 -31.34
CA LEU A 330 -2.25 -5.06 -29.93
C LEU A 330 -3.48 -4.15 -29.75
N TYR A 331 -3.53 -3.04 -30.49
CA TYR A 331 -4.51 -1.99 -30.23
C TYR A 331 -5.39 -1.64 -31.43
N GLY A 332 -5.15 -2.22 -32.60
CA GLY A 332 -5.88 -1.88 -33.82
C GLY A 332 -5.28 -0.70 -34.58
N SER A 333 -5.59 -0.62 -35.88
CA SER A 333 -4.93 0.29 -36.83
C SER A 333 -5.42 1.75 -36.80
N SER A 334 -6.50 2.06 -36.08
CA SER A 334 -7.17 3.38 -36.14
C SER A 334 -7.67 3.86 -34.78
N GLN A 335 -6.74 4.06 -33.84
CA GLN A 335 -7.03 4.64 -32.53
C GLN A 335 -7.35 6.14 -32.64
N SER A 336 -8.43 6.60 -32.02
CA SER A 336 -8.67 8.05 -31.86
C SER A 336 -7.56 8.66 -30.97
N SER A 337 -7.44 10.00 -30.95
CA SER A 337 -6.48 10.64 -30.03
C SER A 337 -6.81 10.35 -28.57
N SER A 338 -8.09 10.33 -28.21
CA SER A 338 -8.54 10.05 -26.84
C SER A 338 -8.19 8.62 -26.43
N ASP A 339 -8.48 7.65 -27.29
CA ASP A 339 -8.19 6.24 -26.99
C ASP A 339 -6.67 6.00 -26.89
N TYR A 340 -5.89 6.67 -27.74
CA TYR A 340 -4.44 6.62 -27.69
C TYR A 340 -3.86 7.20 -26.40
N ILE A 341 -4.39 8.34 -25.93
CA ILE A 341 -3.95 8.95 -24.67
C ILE A 341 -4.30 8.05 -23.49
N ASN A 342 -5.52 7.53 -23.44
CA ASN A 342 -5.93 6.59 -22.39
C ASN A 342 -5.07 5.32 -22.37
N LEU A 343 -4.72 4.80 -23.55
CA LEU A 343 -3.78 3.69 -23.66
C LEU A 343 -2.42 4.01 -23.06
N LEU A 344 -1.87 5.21 -23.29
CA LEU A 344 -0.60 5.61 -22.69
C LEU A 344 -0.70 5.75 -21.18
N TYR A 345 -1.79 6.34 -20.65
CA TYR A 345 -2.02 6.36 -19.21
C TYR A 345 -2.04 4.95 -18.61
N GLN A 346 -2.70 3.99 -19.27
CA GLN A 346 -2.77 2.61 -18.80
C GLN A 346 -1.43 1.86 -18.91
N ASN A 347 -0.67 2.03 -20.00
CA ASN A 347 0.58 1.31 -20.18
C ASN A 347 1.76 1.89 -19.39
N VAL A 348 1.73 3.21 -19.16
CA VAL A 348 2.87 3.95 -18.60
C VAL A 348 2.64 4.26 -17.13
N LEU A 349 1.43 4.69 -16.78
CA LEU A 349 1.10 5.13 -15.42
C LEU A 349 0.17 4.17 -14.70
N TYR A 350 -0.24 3.08 -15.36
CA TYR A 350 -1.11 2.04 -14.83
C TYR A 350 -2.41 2.54 -14.19
N ARG A 351 -2.93 3.65 -14.72
CA ARG A 351 -4.17 4.26 -14.27
C ARG A 351 -4.94 4.83 -15.44
N ASP A 352 -6.21 5.12 -15.22
CA ASP A 352 -6.98 5.88 -16.20
C ASP A 352 -6.58 7.37 -16.16
N ALA A 353 -6.70 8.02 -17.32
CA ALA A 353 -6.54 9.46 -17.40
C ALA A 353 -7.65 10.16 -16.60
N ASP A 354 -7.30 11.07 -15.72
CA ASP A 354 -8.29 11.99 -15.16
C ASP A 354 -8.76 12.99 -16.25
N GLU A 355 -9.90 13.63 -16.01
CA GLU A 355 -10.53 14.53 -16.98
C GLU A 355 -9.61 15.68 -17.40
N ALA A 356 -8.82 16.22 -16.46
CA ALA A 356 -7.92 17.35 -16.73
C ALA A 356 -6.69 16.89 -17.52
N GLY A 357 -6.11 15.74 -17.17
CA GLY A 357 -4.97 15.13 -17.84
C GLY A 357 -5.31 14.74 -19.27
N LEU A 358 -6.47 14.13 -19.52
CA LEU A 358 -6.93 13.82 -20.88
C LEU A 358 -7.16 15.09 -21.69
N ALA A 359 -7.81 16.10 -21.11
CA ALA A 359 -8.06 17.38 -21.79
C ALA A 359 -6.77 18.11 -22.16
N TYR A 360 -5.76 18.07 -21.29
CA TYR A 360 -4.44 18.64 -21.54
C TYR A 360 -3.80 18.02 -22.79
N TRP A 361 -3.65 16.70 -22.83
CA TRP A 361 -3.01 16.02 -23.97
C TRP A 361 -3.78 16.17 -25.27
N LEU A 362 -5.12 16.17 -25.22
CA LEU A 362 -5.94 16.46 -26.38
C LEU A 362 -5.71 17.89 -26.91
N SER A 363 -5.53 18.87 -26.03
CA SER A 363 -5.19 20.24 -26.43
C SER A 363 -3.81 20.32 -27.07
N GLU A 364 -2.80 19.64 -26.51
CA GLU A 364 -1.47 19.57 -27.10
C GLU A 364 -1.50 18.97 -28.52
N MET A 365 -2.27 17.90 -28.72
CA MET A 365 -2.43 17.32 -30.05
C MET A 365 -3.17 18.24 -31.03
N GLN A 366 -4.15 19.02 -30.57
CA GLN A 366 -4.81 20.05 -31.39
C GLN A 366 -3.85 21.18 -31.78
N ASN A 367 -2.88 21.48 -30.92
CA ASN A 367 -1.85 22.50 -31.16
C ASN A 367 -0.67 21.99 -32.00
N GLY A 368 -0.70 20.73 -32.45
CA GLY A 368 0.25 20.16 -33.41
C GLY A 368 1.16 19.07 -32.87
N SER A 369 1.05 18.68 -31.59
CA SER A 369 1.76 17.52 -31.05
C SER A 369 1.27 16.24 -31.72
N SER A 370 2.20 15.46 -32.25
CA SER A 370 1.91 14.16 -32.85
C SER A 370 1.78 13.06 -31.79
N LYS A 371 1.24 11.90 -32.15
CA LYS A 371 1.19 10.73 -31.24
C LYS A 371 2.58 10.36 -30.70
N SER A 372 3.63 10.48 -31.53
CA SER A 372 4.99 10.21 -31.07
C SER A 372 5.56 11.28 -30.15
N ASP A 373 5.13 12.54 -30.25
CA ASP A 373 5.49 13.58 -29.25
C ASP A 373 4.90 13.24 -27.89
N VAL A 374 3.63 12.84 -27.87
CA VAL A 374 2.93 12.43 -26.65
C VAL A 374 3.59 11.19 -26.05
N LEU A 375 3.86 10.16 -26.85
CA LEU A 375 4.55 8.95 -26.38
C LEU A 375 5.92 9.25 -25.75
N VAL A 376 6.77 10.04 -26.40
CA VAL A 376 8.08 10.40 -25.83
C VAL A 376 7.90 11.16 -24.51
N SER A 377 6.87 12.00 -24.39
CA SER A 377 6.58 12.74 -23.17
C SER A 377 6.15 11.83 -22.01
N PHE A 378 5.31 10.83 -22.28
CA PHE A 378 4.92 9.81 -21.29
C PHE A 378 6.11 8.91 -20.91
N SER A 379 6.80 8.37 -21.91
CA SER A 379 7.89 7.41 -21.76
C SER A 379 9.11 7.98 -21.01
N ASN A 380 9.34 9.29 -21.10
CA ASN A 380 10.41 9.98 -20.37
C ASN A 380 9.88 10.92 -19.28
N SER A 381 8.64 10.71 -18.82
CA SER A 381 8.13 11.38 -17.63
C SER A 381 8.93 10.95 -16.40
N ALA A 382 9.03 11.83 -15.40
CA ALA A 382 9.71 11.50 -14.14
C ALA A 382 9.04 10.29 -13.47
N GLU A 383 7.71 10.30 -13.38
CA GLU A 383 6.88 9.21 -12.83
C GLU A 383 7.22 7.85 -13.47
N PHE A 384 7.24 7.76 -14.81
CA PHE A 384 7.57 6.49 -15.46
C PHE A 384 9.05 6.11 -15.38
N SER A 385 9.94 7.10 -15.39
CA SER A 385 11.38 6.86 -15.23
C SER A 385 11.67 6.27 -13.86
N ASP A 386 10.99 6.76 -12.81
CA ASP A 386 11.11 6.25 -11.45
C ASP A 386 10.51 4.84 -11.34
N LEU A 387 9.30 4.62 -11.88
CA LEU A 387 8.66 3.29 -11.91
C LEU A 387 9.51 2.24 -12.62
N THR A 388 10.11 2.60 -13.75
CA THR A 388 10.87 1.64 -14.58
C THR A 388 12.35 1.57 -14.24
N GLN A 389 12.83 2.36 -13.27
CA GLN A 389 14.22 2.37 -12.83
C GLN A 389 14.78 0.96 -12.55
N PRO A 390 14.04 0.00 -11.95
CA PRO A 390 14.61 -1.33 -11.69
C PRO A 390 15.09 -2.06 -12.96
N TYR A 391 14.55 -1.74 -14.14
CA TYR A 391 15.00 -2.29 -15.42
C TYR A 391 16.31 -1.65 -15.95
N PHE A 392 16.75 -0.53 -15.36
CA PHE A 392 17.87 0.31 -15.82
C PHE A 392 18.84 0.60 -14.67
N GLN A 393 19.98 -0.09 -14.65
CA GLN A 393 20.94 -0.04 -13.54
C GLN A 393 22.37 0.17 -14.02
N ASP A 394 22.95 1.35 -13.76
CA ASP A 394 24.36 1.68 -14.09
C ASP A 394 24.73 1.39 -15.56
N GLY A 395 23.85 1.74 -16.50
CA GLY A 395 23.98 1.48 -17.92
C GLY A 395 23.72 0.02 -18.31
N ASN A 396 23.23 -0.82 -17.41
CA ASN A 396 22.71 -2.14 -17.74
C ASN A 396 21.20 -2.10 -17.93
N ILE A 397 20.73 -2.80 -18.95
CA ILE A 397 19.32 -2.89 -19.32
C ILE A 397 18.91 -4.36 -19.26
N PHE A 398 17.76 -4.63 -18.64
CA PHE A 398 17.13 -5.94 -18.69
C PHE A 398 16.34 -6.14 -19.99
N LEU A 399 16.49 -7.31 -20.58
CA LEU A 399 15.96 -7.68 -21.90
C LEU A 399 15.04 -8.90 -21.79
N LEU A 400 14.15 -9.05 -22.78
CA LEU A 400 13.11 -10.08 -22.81
C LEU A 400 13.65 -11.51 -22.72
#